data_AF-A0A0N4YN02-F1
#
_entry.id   AF-A0A0N4YN02-F1
#
_cell.length_a   1.000
_cell.length_b   1.000
_cell.length_c   1.000
_cell.angle_alpha   90.00
_cell.angle_beta   90.00
_cell.angle_gamma   90.00
#
_symmetry.space_group_name_H-M   'P 1'
#
loop_
_entity.id
_entity.type
_entity.pdbx_description
1 polymer ?
#
loop_
_entity_poly.entity_id
_entity_poly.type
_entity_poly.pdbx_seq_one_letter_code
_entity_poly.pdbx_strand_id
1 'polypeptide(L)'
;MYAESRARVRTPHEHTKAMDIVCNVHQGSALSPFLFILTLDGMVSHLVKDPLKTILYADDIALIADSREELQGRVQEWQKALAKNGLRLNVRST
;
A
#
# COMPACT_ATOMS: atom_id res chain seq x y z
N MET A 1 -5.24 -8.23 11.82
CA MET A 1 -6.63 -8.28 11.29
C MET A 1 -6.96 -9.64 10.66
N TYR A 2 -6.01 -10.28 9.97
CA TYR A 2 -6.15 -11.64 9.41
C TYR A 2 -5.08 -12.62 9.94
N ALA A 3 -4.58 -12.40 11.17
CA ALA A 3 -3.61 -13.33 11.75
C ALA A 3 -4.21 -14.74 11.77
N GLU A 4 -3.46 -15.72 11.25
CA GLU A 4 -3.86 -17.13 11.16
C GLU A 4 -5.12 -17.38 10.31
N SER A 5 -5.57 -16.40 9.52
CA SER A 5 -6.71 -16.55 8.63
C SER A 5 -6.32 -17.25 7.33
N ARG A 6 -7.22 -18.08 6.80
CA ARG A 6 -7.03 -18.85 5.56
C ARG A 6 -8.10 -18.48 4.54
N ALA A 7 -7.71 -18.28 3.28
CA ALA A 7 -8.61 -17.97 2.17
C ALA A 7 -8.69 -19.12 1.15
N ARG A 8 -9.80 -19.20 0.42
CA ARG A 8 -10.00 -20.10 -0.73
C ARG A 8 -10.65 -19.32 -1.87
N VAL A 9 -10.22 -19.56 -3.11
CA VAL A 9 -10.81 -18.96 -4.31
C VAL A 9 -11.86 -19.92 -4.88
N ARG A 10 -13.07 -19.42 -5.15
CA ARG A 10 -14.10 -20.19 -5.86
C ARG A 10 -13.82 -20.10 -7.37
N THR A 11 -13.62 -21.25 -8.00
CA THR A 11 -13.52 -21.38 -9.46
C THR A 11 -14.81 -21.97 -10.03
N PRO A 12 -15.04 -21.96 -11.36
CA PRO A 12 -16.24 -22.54 -11.96
C PRO A 12 -16.43 -24.03 -11.71
N HIS A 13 -15.34 -24.77 -11.46
CA HIS A 13 -15.36 -26.22 -11.28
C HIS A 13 -15.30 -26.62 -9.80
N GLU A 14 -14.56 -25.88 -8.95
CA GLU A 14 -14.42 -26.16 -7.51
C GLU A 14 -13.75 -25.01 -6.72
N HIS A 15 -13.50 -25.23 -5.42
CA HIS A 15 -12.70 -24.31 -4.60
C HIS A 15 -11.22 -24.70 -4.60
N THR A 16 -10.32 -23.72 -4.61
CA THR A 16 -8.90 -23.97 -4.43
C THR A 16 -8.58 -24.47 -3.02
N LYS A 17 -7.40 -25.08 -2.83
CA LYS A 17 -6.85 -25.37 -1.50
C LYS A 17 -6.75 -24.07 -0.68
N ALA A 18 -6.98 -24.19 0.63
CA ALA A 18 -6.88 -23.08 1.55
C ALA A 18 -5.43 -22.59 1.70
N MET A 19 -5.23 -21.31 1.47
CA MET A 19 -3.94 -20.61 1.54
C MET A 19 -3.93 -19.63 2.72
N ASP A 20 -2.78 -19.49 3.37
CA ASP A 20 -2.64 -18.64 4.55
C ASP A 20 -2.48 -17.17 4.13
N ILE A 21 -3.16 -16.27 4.85
CA ILE A 21 -3.03 -14.82 4.61
C ILE A 21 -1.85 -14.31 5.43
N VAL A 22 -0.67 -14.26 4.81
CA VAL A 22 0.61 -13.95 5.49
C VAL A 22 0.81 -12.44 5.72
N CYS A 23 0.36 -11.64 4.78
CA CYS A 23 0.35 -10.19 4.80
C CYS A 23 -0.54 -9.75 3.62
N ASN A 24 -1.10 -8.55 3.66
CA ASN A 24 -2.11 -7.99 2.73
C ASN A 24 -3.57 -8.18 3.17
N VAL A 25 -4.40 -7.34 2.57
CA VAL A 25 -5.87 -7.37 2.68
C VAL A 25 -6.46 -8.33 1.64
N HIS A 26 -7.69 -8.80 1.86
CA HIS A 26 -8.33 -9.76 0.96
C HIS A 26 -8.73 -9.10 -0.38
N GLN A 27 -8.02 -9.42 -1.46
CA GLN A 27 -8.36 -8.89 -2.79
C GLN A 27 -9.79 -9.29 -3.20
N GLY A 28 -10.57 -8.32 -3.67
CA GLY A 28 -11.99 -8.51 -4.01
C GLY A 28 -12.97 -8.37 -2.84
N SER A 29 -12.48 -8.12 -1.62
CA SER A 29 -13.36 -7.69 -0.51
C SER A 29 -13.67 -6.20 -0.62
N ALA A 30 -14.95 -5.83 -0.49
CA ALA A 30 -15.38 -4.43 -0.49
C ALA A 30 -14.79 -3.61 0.68
N LEU A 31 -14.40 -4.28 1.77
CA LEU A 31 -13.83 -3.63 2.96
C LEU A 31 -12.31 -3.44 2.87
N SER A 32 -11.63 -4.23 2.03
CA SER A 32 -10.17 -4.24 1.95
C SER A 32 -9.55 -2.91 1.48
N PRO A 33 -10.13 -2.18 0.49
CA PRO A 33 -9.64 -0.85 0.14
C PRO A 33 -9.67 0.14 1.32
N PHE A 34 -10.75 0.13 2.10
CA PHE A 34 -10.90 1.03 3.25
C PHE A 34 -9.87 0.74 4.34
N LEU A 35 -9.66 -0.55 4.66
CA LEU A 35 -8.66 -0.97 5.65
C LEU A 35 -7.23 -0.65 5.20
N PHE A 36 -6.96 -0.78 3.90
CA PHE A 36 -5.68 -0.39 3.33
C PHE A 36 -5.43 1.11 3.51
N ILE A 37 -6.39 1.96 3.13
CA ILE A 37 -6.28 3.42 3.26
C ILE A 37 -6.11 3.85 4.71
N LEU A 38 -6.89 3.31 5.66
CA LEU A 38 -6.74 3.62 7.09
C LEU A 38 -5.34 3.28 7.62
N THR A 39 -4.81 2.13 7.20
CA THR A 39 -3.48 1.68 7.63
C THR A 39 -2.40 2.56 7.01
N LEU A 40 -2.53 2.86 5.72
CA LEU A 40 -1.61 3.72 4.98
C LEU A 40 -1.56 5.13 5.60
N ASP A 41 -2.71 5.73 5.90
CA ASP A 41 -2.82 7.05 6.53
C ASP A 41 -2.07 7.12 7.88
N GLY A 42 -2.27 6.11 8.74
CA GLY A 42 -1.51 6.01 9.99
C GLY A 42 0.01 5.88 9.80
N MET A 43 0.45 5.23 8.72
CA MET A 43 1.87 5.03 8.42
C MET A 43 2.54 6.26 7.80
N VAL A 44 1.84 7.00 6.94
CA VAL A 44 2.45 8.04 6.08
C VAL A 44 1.92 9.46 6.34
N SER A 45 0.96 9.66 7.26
CA SER A 45 0.41 10.98 7.59
C SER A 45 1.48 12.04 7.89
N HIS A 46 2.54 11.67 8.60
CA HIS A 46 3.68 12.56 8.91
C HIS A 46 4.54 12.93 7.68
N LEU A 47 4.41 12.22 6.56
CA LEU A 47 5.11 12.48 5.31
C LEU A 47 4.30 13.35 4.34
N VAL A 48 2.99 13.43 4.54
CA VAL A 48 2.07 14.29 3.78
C VAL A 48 2.23 15.72 4.28
N LYS A 49 3.31 16.38 3.85
CA LYS A 49 3.66 17.74 4.27
C LYS A 49 2.79 18.82 3.61
N ASP A 50 2.33 18.56 2.38
CA ASP A 50 1.49 19.47 1.59
C ASP A 50 0.51 18.64 0.72
N PRO A 51 -0.82 18.85 0.85
CA PRO A 51 -1.83 18.18 0.03
C PRO A 51 -1.64 18.37 -1.47
N LEU A 52 -1.02 19.47 -1.91
CA LEU A 52 -0.76 19.75 -3.32
C LEU A 52 0.47 19.00 -3.85
N LYS A 53 1.38 18.58 -2.95
CA LYS A 53 2.62 17.89 -3.31
C LYS A 53 2.56 16.38 -3.16
N THR A 54 1.48 15.82 -2.58
CA THR A 54 1.32 14.39 -2.34
C THR A 54 -0.11 13.96 -2.64
N ILE A 55 -0.27 13.00 -3.55
CA ILE A 55 -1.57 12.39 -3.84
C ILE A 55 -1.48 10.90 -3.56
N LEU A 56 -2.44 10.38 -2.80
CA LEU A 56 -2.58 8.97 -2.46
C LEU A 56 -3.89 8.45 -3.01
N TYR A 57 -3.85 7.36 -3.79
CA TYR A 57 -5.04 6.73 -4.32
C TYR A 57 -4.87 5.22 -4.34
N ALA A 58 -5.66 4.49 -3.54
CA ALA A 58 -5.47 3.06 -3.34
C ALA A 58 -3.99 2.76 -3.03
N ASP A 59 -3.33 1.90 -3.82
CA ASP A 59 -1.91 1.56 -3.74
C ASP A 59 -0.96 2.51 -4.49
N ASP A 60 -1.51 3.48 -5.24
CA ASP A 60 -0.74 4.46 -6.01
C ASP A 60 -0.38 5.71 -5.19
N ILE A 61 0.84 6.21 -5.40
CA ILE A 61 1.40 7.39 -4.73
C ILE A 61 2.01 8.31 -5.78
N ALA A 62 1.55 9.56 -5.84
CA ALA A 62 2.18 10.60 -6.65
C ALA A 62 2.87 11.64 -5.75
N LEU A 63 4.15 11.87 -6.02
CA LEU A 63 4.98 12.86 -5.34
C LEU A 63 5.34 13.98 -6.33
N ILE A 64 4.93 15.21 -6.03
CA ILE A 64 5.15 16.38 -6.88
C ILE A 64 6.17 17.31 -6.21
N ALA A 65 7.25 17.64 -6.90
CA ALA A 65 8.33 18.48 -6.38
C ALA A 65 8.80 19.47 -7.46
N ASP A 66 9.41 20.58 -7.02
CA ASP A 66 9.83 21.67 -7.92
C ASP A 66 11.21 21.39 -8.54
N SER A 67 11.95 20.43 -7.97
CA SER A 67 13.27 19.98 -8.47
C SER A 67 13.43 18.47 -8.39
N ARG A 68 14.38 17.94 -9.16
CA ARG A 68 14.73 16.51 -9.16
C ARG A 68 15.33 16.10 -7.82
N GLU A 69 16.13 16.96 -7.21
CA GLU A 69 16.80 16.74 -5.94
C GLU A 69 15.78 16.64 -4.80
N GLU A 70 14.78 17.52 -4.78
CA GLU A 70 13.65 17.47 -3.85
C GLU A 70 12.84 16.18 -4.06
N LEU A 71 12.51 15.82 -5.30
CA LEU A 71 11.80 14.58 -5.62
C LEU A 71 12.56 13.34 -5.12
N GLN A 72 13.87 13.28 -5.39
CA GLN A 72 14.73 12.17 -4.99
C GLN A 72 14.80 12.03 -3.47
N GLY A 73 14.89 13.14 -2.74
CA GLY A 73 14.85 13.16 -1.28
C GLY A 73 13.53 12.62 -0.74
N ARG A 74 12.40 13.06 -1.32
CA ARG A 74 11.07 12.57 -0.94
C ARG A 74 10.88 11.09 -1.21
N VAL A 75 11.28 10.60 -2.39
CA VAL A 75 11.22 9.16 -2.70
C VAL A 75 11.97 8.32 -1.67
N GLN A 76 13.15 8.78 -1.22
CA GLN A 76 13.94 8.09 -0.19
C GLN A 76 13.27 8.13 1.20
N GLU A 77 12.70 9.26 1.61
CA GLU A 77 11.92 9.36 2.85
C GLU A 77 10.74 8.38 2.86
N TRP A 78 9.97 8.36 1.77
CA TRP A 78 8.83 7.47 1.58
C TRP A 78 9.23 5.99 1.58
N GLN A 79 10.29 5.65 0.85
CA GLN A 79 10.78 4.28 0.81
C GLN A 79 11.20 3.77 2.19
N LYS A 80 11.87 4.61 3.01
CA LYS A 80 12.25 4.25 4.38
C LYS A 80 11.04 4.05 5.29
N ALA A 81 10.07 4.96 5.24
CA ALA A 81 8.88 4.88 6.08
C ALA A 81 7.99 3.69 5.72
N LEU A 82 7.81 3.41 4.41
CA LEU A 82 7.08 2.23 3.96
C LEU A 82 7.81 0.93 4.34
N ALA A 83 9.13 0.87 4.17
CA ALA A 83 9.92 -0.31 4.52
C ALA A 83 9.85 -0.64 6.02
N LYS A 84 9.84 0.37 6.90
CA LYS A 84 9.64 0.19 8.35
C LYS A 84 8.32 -0.51 8.68
N ASN A 85 7.32 -0.37 7.82
CA ASN A 85 6.00 -0.93 7.96
C ASN A 85 5.75 -2.18 7.08
N GLY A 86 6.81 -2.74 6.47
CA GLY A 86 6.71 -3.92 5.62
C GLY A 86 6.14 -3.68 4.22
N LEU A 87 6.02 -2.41 3.80
CA LEU A 87 5.60 -2.02 2.46
C LEU A 87 6.81 -1.66 1.59
N ARG A 88 6.68 -1.81 0.28
CA ARG A 88 7.75 -1.48 -0.68
C ARG A 88 7.24 -0.55 -1.75
N LEU A 89 7.91 0.59 -1.91
CA LEU A 89 7.67 1.49 -3.04
C LEU A 89 8.25 0.86 -4.32
N ASN A 90 7.42 0.73 -5.36
CA ASN A 90 7.87 0.30 -6.67
C ASN A 90 8.12 1.51 -7.57
N VAL A 91 9.38 1.91 -7.70
CA VAL A 91 9.82 3.04 -8.54
C VAL A 91 10.05 2.62 -10.00
N ARG A 92 9.84 1.34 -10.33
CA ARG A 92 10.14 0.78 -11.66
C ARG A 92 9.00 0.95 -12.66
N SER A 93 7.83 1.39 -12.19
CA SER A 93 6.63 1.66 -12.99
C SER A 93 6.52 3.12 -13.44
N THR A 94 7.57 3.93 -13.20
CA THR A 94 7.59 5.37 -13.45
C THR A 94 8.30 5.70 -14.75
#